data_AF-A0A947MRM0-F1
#
_entry.id   AF-A0A947MRM0-F1
#
_cell.length_a   1.000
_cell.length_b   1.000
_cell.length_c   1.000
_cell.angle_alpha   90.00
_cell.angle_beta   90.00
_cell.angle_gamma   90.00
#
_symmetry.space_group_name_H-M   'P 1'
#
loop_
_entity.id
_entity.type
_entity.pdbx_description
1 polymer ?
#
loop_
_entity_poly.entity_id
_entity_poly.type
_entity_poly.pdbx_seq_one_letter_code
_entity_poly.pdbx_strand_id
1 'polypeptide(L)'
;MSEYHYAAWVVLDLRLLVFVLLISGFVTLGLVVLFFRGRRWHEWVTASISIFFVMTVLAVFIFNRVAAYPVFLIEDIFPFP
;
A
#
# COMPACT_ATOMS: atom_id res chain seq x y z
N MET A 1 -18.25 -34.62 12.31
CA MET A 1 -18.41 -33.16 12.20
C MET A 1 -17.42 -32.72 11.14
N SER A 2 -17.88 -32.31 9.95
CA SER A 2 -17.00 -31.73 8.93
C SER A 2 -16.75 -30.27 9.31
N GLU A 3 -15.50 -29.91 9.60
CA GLU A 3 -15.08 -28.52 9.75
C GLU A 3 -15.01 -27.90 8.36
N TYR A 4 -15.92 -26.98 8.03
CA TYR A 4 -15.84 -26.24 6.77
C TYR A 4 -14.70 -25.22 6.88
N HIS A 5 -13.63 -25.43 6.11
CA HIS A 5 -12.60 -24.41 5.93
C HIS A 5 -13.09 -23.38 4.91
N TYR A 6 -13.13 -22.12 5.33
CA TYR A 6 -13.46 -21.00 4.46
C TYR A 6 -12.20 -20.58 3.71
N ALA A 7 -12.18 -20.80 2.40
CA ALA A 7 -11.14 -20.27 1.52
C ALA A 7 -11.61 -18.91 0.98
N ALA A 8 -10.76 -17.90 1.09
CA ALA A 8 -11.00 -16.56 0.57
C ALA A 8 -9.83 -16.15 -0.33
N TRP A 9 -10.13 -15.58 -1.49
CA TRP A 9 -9.09 -15.04 -2.39
C TRP A 9 -8.96 -13.53 -2.17
N VAL A 10 -7.72 -13.07 -2.06
CA VAL A 10 -7.42 -11.64 -2.05
C VAL A 10 -7.19 -11.21 -3.50
N VAL A 11 -8.09 -10.39 -4.00
CA VAL A 11 -7.99 -9.76 -5.31
C VAL A 11 -7.37 -8.38 -5.14
N LEU A 12 -6.43 -8.08 -6.03
CA LEU A 12 -5.65 -6.85 -6.02
C LEU A 12 -5.98 -6.03 -7.27
N ASP A 13 -6.53 -4.84 -7.09
CA ASP A 13 -6.69 -3.90 -8.21
C ASP A 13 -5.32 -3.32 -8.58
N LEU A 14 -4.72 -3.88 -9.63
CA LEU A 14 -3.40 -3.48 -10.13
C LEU A 14 -3.36 -2.02 -10.60
N ARG A 15 -4.46 -1.50 -11.15
CA ARG A 15 -4.51 -0.11 -11.62
C ARG A 15 -4.48 0.83 -10.44
N LEU A 16 -5.29 0.56 -9.42
CA LEU A 16 -5.32 1.37 -8.21
C LEU A 16 -4.02 1.24 -7.42
N LEU A 17 -3.43 0.05 -7.35
CA LEU A 17 -2.12 -0.17 -6.73
C LEU A 17 -1.04 0.67 -7.42
N VAL A 18 -0.94 0.63 -8.75
CA VAL A 18 0.03 1.42 -9.50
C VAL A 18 -0.17 2.91 -9.23
N PHE A 19 -1.42 3.38 -9.23
CA PHE A 19 -1.73 4.78 -8.89
C PHE A 19 -1.25 5.14 -7.48
N VAL A 20 -1.51 4.29 -6.49
CA VAL A 20 -1.06 4.46 -5.10
C VAL A 20 0.47 4.51 -5.02
N LEU A 21 1.18 3.61 -5.69
CA LEU A 21 2.65 3.60 -5.68
C LEU A 21 3.22 4.88 -6.31
N LEU A 22 2.63 5.36 -7.40
CA LEU A 22 3.06 6.58 -8.08
C LEU A 22 2.86 7.82 -7.20
N ILE A 23 1.68 7.97 -6.58
CA ILE A 23 1.40 9.14 -5.74
C ILE A 23 2.26 9.12 -4.47
N SER A 24 2.42 7.94 -3.83
CA SER A 24 3.32 7.79 -2.68
C SER A 24 4.77 8.11 -3.06
N GLY A 25 5.24 7.62 -4.22
CA GLY A 25 6.58 7.92 -4.73
C GLY A 25 6.79 9.42 -4.97
N PHE A 26 5.84 10.08 -5.62
CA PHE A 26 5.92 11.53 -5.88
C PHE A 26 5.99 12.35 -4.59
N VAL A 27 5.12 12.05 -3.61
CA VAL A 27 5.12 12.76 -2.34
C VAL A 27 6.40 12.47 -1.54
N THR A 28 6.86 11.23 -1.52
CA THR A 28 8.12 10.87 -0.86
C THR A 28 9.30 11.63 -1.45
N LEU A 29 9.44 11.66 -2.78
CA LEU A 29 10.51 12.42 -3.42
C LEU A 29 10.45 13.90 -3.05
N GLY A 30 9.25 14.49 -3.05
CA GLY A 30 9.04 15.86 -2.60
C GLY A 30 9.51 16.09 -1.15
N LEU A 31 9.09 15.24 -0.22
CA LEU A 31 9.49 15.34 1.19
C LEU A 31 10.98 15.15 1.38
N VAL A 32 11.57 14.13 0.76
CA VAL A 32 12.99 13.83 0.94
C VAL A 32 13.87 14.95 0.36
N VAL A 33 13.53 15.47 -0.83
CA VAL A 33 14.29 16.58 -1.43
C VAL A 33 14.22 17.85 -0.58
N LEU A 34 13.07 18.13 0.03
CA LEU A 34 12.88 19.32 0.88
C LEU A 34 13.58 19.20 2.24
N PHE A 35 13.44 18.05 2.91
CA PHE A 35 13.86 17.89 4.31
C PHE A 35 15.24 17.26 4.50
N PHE A 36 15.76 16.51 3.52
CA PHE A 36 17.02 15.76 3.63
C PHE A 36 18.13 16.29 2.71
N ARG A 37 18.04 17.55 2.27
CA ARG A 37 19.07 18.18 1.44
C ARG A 37 20.39 18.31 2.22
N GLY A 38 21.50 17.81 1.65
CA GLY A 38 22.84 17.88 2.24
C GLY A 38 23.19 16.76 3.23
N ARG A 39 22.31 15.77 3.37
CA ARG A 39 22.53 14.56 4.20
C ARG A 39 23.37 13.52 3.47
N ARG A 40 23.96 12.58 4.22
CA ARG A 40 24.72 11.46 3.64
C ARG A 40 23.80 10.53 2.85
N TRP A 41 24.34 9.88 1.82
CA TRP A 41 23.57 9.00 0.92
C TRP A 41 22.73 7.95 1.66
N HIS A 42 23.28 7.32 2.69
CA HIS A 42 22.56 6.30 3.46
C HIS A 42 21.35 6.87 4.21
N GLU A 43 21.47 8.07 4.81
CA GLU A 43 20.35 8.75 5.47
C GLU A 43 19.24 9.10 4.47
N TRP A 44 19.64 9.44 3.23
CA TRP A 44 18.72 9.77 2.15
C TRP A 44 17.93 8.54 1.68
N VAL A 45 18.61 7.41 1.50
CA VAL A 45 17.98 6.14 1.07
C VAL A 45 17.07 5.59 2.16
N THR A 46 17.52 5.57 3.42
CA THR A 46 16.67 5.08 4.52
C THR A 46 15.45 5.96 4.71
N ALA A 47 15.59 7.29 4.70
CA ALA A 47 14.46 8.20 4.77
C ALA A 47 13.49 8.01 3.60
N SER A 48 14.00 7.86 2.38
CA SER A 48 13.17 7.61 1.19
C SER A 48 12.33 6.34 1.34
N ILE A 49 12.96 5.22 1.70
CA ILE A 49 12.26 3.94 1.84
C ILE A 49 11.23 4.01 2.98
N SER A 50 11.61 4.56 4.13
CA SER A 50 10.71 4.68 5.28
C SER A 50 9.49 5.56 4.97
N ILE A 51 9.71 6.76 4.39
CA ILE A 51 8.63 7.67 4.03
C ILE A 51 7.76 7.05 2.94
N PHE A 52 8.35 6.44 1.91
CA PHE A 52 7.62 5.75 0.85
C PHE A 52 6.69 4.67 1.41
N PHE A 53 7.20 3.83 2.31
CA PHE A 53 6.42 2.77 2.93
C PHE A 53 5.25 3.34 3.73
N VAL A 54 5.51 4.35 4.58
CA VAL A 54 4.46 5.02 5.37
C VAL A 54 3.39 5.63 4.46
N MET A 55 3.80 6.33 3.40
CA MET A 55 2.86 6.96 2.47
C MET A 55 2.06 5.94 1.66
N THR A 56 2.66 4.79 1.31
CA THR A 56 1.97 3.71 0.61
C THR A 56 0.91 3.08 1.52
N VAL A 57 1.27 2.76 2.76
CA VAL A 57 0.33 2.18 3.74
C VAL A 57 -0.83 3.13 4.02
N LEU A 58 -0.54 4.43 4.20
CA LEU A 58 -1.56 5.46 4.39
C LEU A 58 -2.50 5.58 3.18
N ALA A 59 -1.94 5.63 1.97
CA ALA A 59 -2.74 5.72 0.76
C ALA A 59 -3.63 4.48 0.58
N VAL A 60 -3.08 3.28 0.74
CA VAL A 60 -3.86 2.02 0.73
C VAL A 60 -4.98 2.06 1.76
N PHE A 61 -4.70 2.51 2.98
CA PHE A 61 -5.71 2.63 4.03
C PHE A 61 -6.83 3.60 3.65
N ILE A 62 -6.48 4.78 3.14
CA ILE A 62 -7.44 5.79 2.69
C ILE A 62 -8.33 5.24 1.57
N PHE A 63 -7.74 4.60 0.55
CA PHE A 63 -8.50 4.05 -0.56
C PHE A 63 -9.44 2.92 -0.11
N ASN A 64 -8.95 1.99 0.70
CA ASN A 64 -9.74 0.87 1.21
C ASN A 64 -10.86 1.29 2.17
N ARG A 65 -10.63 2.28 3.04
CA ARG A 65 -11.55 2.58 4.16
C ARG A 65 -12.34 3.86 3.99
N VAL A 66 -11.78 4.86 3.34
CA VAL A 66 -12.39 6.20 3.23
C VAL A 66 -13.00 6.41 1.85
N ALA A 67 -12.25 6.09 0.80
CA ALA A 67 -12.69 6.32 -0.57
C ALA A 67 -13.69 5.26 -1.08
N ALA A 68 -13.85 4.15 -0.36
CA ALA A 68 -14.64 2.99 -0.79
C ALA A 68 -14.21 2.42 -2.16
N TYR A 69 -12.93 2.58 -2.51
CA TYR A 69 -12.29 1.97 -3.68
C TYR A 69 -11.22 1.00 -3.18
N PRO A 70 -11.58 -0.28 -2.93
CA PRO A 70 -10.65 -1.20 -2.30
C PRO A 70 -9.50 -1.53 -3.25
N VAL A 71 -8.26 -1.29 -2.80
CA VAL A 71 -7.05 -1.82 -3.44
C VAL A 71 -7.00 -3.33 -3.25
N PHE A 72 -7.41 -3.80 -2.06
CA PHE A 72 -7.50 -5.20 -1.70
C PHE A 72 -8.97 -5.55 -1.49
N LEU A 73 -9.49 -6.46 -2.30
CA LEU A 73 -10.87 -6.92 -2.25
C LEU A 73 -10.84 -8.41 -1.91
N ILE A 74 -11.61 -8.83 -0.90
CA ILE A 74 -11.78 -10.24 -0.58
C ILE A 74 -13.00 -10.70 -1.40
N GLU A 75 -12.75 -11.46 -2.45
CA GLU A 75 -13.79 -11.91 -3.39
C GLU A 75 -14.21 -13.33 -2.98
N ASP A 76 -15.38 -13.39 -2.34
CA ASP A 76 -16.15 -14.52 -1.83
C ASP A 76 -15.47 -15.54 -0.90
N ILE A 77 -16.26 -15.96 0.08
CA ILE A 77 -15.95 -17.03 1.03
C ILE A 77 -16.69 -18.27 0.53
N PHE A 78 -15.97 -19.22 -0.07
CA PHE A 78 -16.56 -20.49 -0.52
C PHE A 78 -16.26 -21.59 0.49
N PRO A 79 -17.22 -22.50 0.77
CA PRO A 79 -16.93 -23.70 1.54
C PRO A 79 -15.99 -24.60 0.73
N PHE A 80 -14.81 -24.90 1.28
CA PHE A 80 -13.88 -25.90 0.75
C PHE A 80 -14.10 -27.22 1.51
N PRO A 81 -14.16 -28.38 0.82
CA PRO A 81 -14.42 -29.69 1.45
C PRO A 81 -13.31 -30.13 2.41
#